data_AF-A0A9E5AUD1-F1
#
_entry.id   AF-A0A9E5AUD1-F1
#
_cell.length_a   1.000
_cell.length_b   1.000
_cell.length_c   1.000
_cell.angle_alpha   90.00
_cell.angle_beta   90.00
_cell.angle_gamma   90.00
#
_symmetry.space_group_name_H-M   'P 1'
#
loop_
_entity.id
_entity.type
_entity.pdbx_description
1 polymer ?
#
loop_
_entity_poly.entity_id
_entity_poly.type
_entity_poly.pdbx_seq_one_letter_code
_entity_poly.pdbx_strand_id
1 'polypeptide(L)'
;MKTNPVETLEIRDVPEIHGTPAKRPTKATAKEKPLGPWQITPEPWPEPVDGKALLSELAGCFARHLVLPRYAPHTLALWIMHSYTWPSGRIAAYLALLSPEKRCGKTTALSIAAALAHRALAASNVTPAALFRVIEQDKPTMLIDEADSFLRDNEELRGILN
;
A
#
# COMPACT_ATOMS: atom_id res chain seq x y z
N MET A 1 64.02 -21.21 53.11
CA MET A 1 63.30 -22.14 54.00
C MET A 1 61.97 -21.48 54.35
N LYS A 2 60.76 -21.91 53.98
CA LYS A 2 60.24 -23.13 53.33
C LYS A 2 59.04 -22.69 52.47
N THR A 3 58.86 -23.32 51.30
CA THR A 3 57.71 -23.23 50.40
C THR A 3 56.55 -24.09 50.93
N ASN A 4 55.29 -23.64 50.77
CA ASN A 4 54.08 -24.46 50.58
C ASN A 4 52.79 -23.61 50.74
N PRO A 5 51.62 -24.05 50.26
CA PRO A 5 51.32 -24.52 48.90
C PRO A 5 50.00 -23.89 48.37
N VAL A 6 49.68 -24.13 47.10
CA VAL A 6 48.36 -23.85 46.53
C VAL A 6 47.39 -24.93 47.04
N GLU A 7 46.39 -24.54 47.82
CA GLU A 7 45.36 -25.46 48.33
C GLU A 7 44.14 -25.48 47.41
N THR A 8 43.89 -26.66 46.86
CA THR A 8 42.73 -27.05 46.06
C THR A 8 41.46 -26.94 46.89
N LEU A 9 40.52 -26.08 46.48
CA LEU A 9 39.18 -26.04 47.04
C LEU A 9 38.37 -27.24 46.55
N GLU A 10 38.24 -28.25 47.40
CA GLU A 10 37.31 -29.36 47.22
C GLU A 10 35.85 -28.89 47.33
N ILE A 11 35.07 -29.37 46.37
CA ILE A 11 33.65 -29.13 46.16
C ILE A 11 32.87 -29.75 47.34
N ARG A 12 32.12 -28.93 48.07
CA ARG A 12 31.09 -29.39 49.02
C ARG A 12 29.72 -28.92 48.55
N ASP A 13 28.93 -29.89 48.10
CA ASP A 13 27.47 -30.03 48.17
C ASP A 13 26.59 -28.81 47.82
N VAL A 14 26.14 -28.77 46.56
CA VAL A 14 25.00 -27.96 46.13
C VAL A 14 23.71 -28.79 46.36
N PRO A 15 22.73 -28.31 47.13
CA PRO A 15 21.47 -29.04 47.32
C PRO A 15 20.62 -29.04 46.03
N GLU A 16 20.08 -30.21 45.68
CA GLU A 16 19.17 -30.40 44.54
C GLU A 16 17.89 -29.57 44.68
N ILE A 17 17.79 -28.49 43.89
CA ILE A 17 16.51 -27.80 43.71
C ILE A 17 15.60 -28.62 42.78
N HIS A 18 14.68 -29.38 43.37
CA HIS A 18 13.54 -29.96 42.66
C HIS A 18 12.58 -28.84 42.22
N GLY A 19 12.96 -28.13 41.16
CA GLY A 19 12.13 -27.17 40.45
C GLY A 19 11.16 -27.90 39.52
N THR A 20 9.88 -27.89 39.87
CA THR A 20 8.76 -28.28 38.99
C THR A 20 8.97 -27.69 37.58
N PRO A 21 8.77 -28.43 36.47
CA PRO A 21 8.98 -27.88 35.15
C PRO A 21 8.05 -26.69 34.92
N ALA A 22 8.63 -25.50 34.76
CA ALA A 22 7.92 -24.29 34.42
C ALA A 22 7.10 -24.55 33.13
N LYS A 23 5.77 -24.43 33.23
CA LYS A 23 4.88 -24.53 32.08
C LYS A 23 5.33 -23.52 31.03
N ARG A 24 5.61 -24.04 29.82
CA ARG A 24 5.90 -23.27 28.60
C ARG A 24 4.84 -22.17 28.45
N PRO A 25 5.21 -20.88 28.30
CA PRO A 25 4.21 -19.83 28.16
C PRO A 25 3.37 -20.09 26.91
N THR A 26 2.07 -20.16 27.14
CA THR A 26 0.98 -20.34 26.18
C THR A 26 0.91 -19.18 25.18
N LYS A 27 0.84 -19.55 23.89
CA LYS A 27 0.45 -18.75 22.71
C LYS A 27 1.08 -17.37 22.58
N ALA A 28 2.06 -17.27 21.67
CA ALA A 28 2.36 -16.02 20.99
C ALA A 28 1.07 -15.50 20.32
N THR A 29 0.55 -14.39 20.81
CA THR A 29 -0.47 -13.60 20.12
C THR A 29 0.13 -13.15 18.79
N ALA A 30 -0.45 -13.62 17.68
CA ALA A 30 -0.08 -13.16 16.36
C ALA A 30 -0.27 -11.64 16.32
N LYS A 31 0.81 -10.87 16.17
CA LYS A 31 0.72 -9.43 15.96
C LYS A 31 -0.07 -9.21 14.68
N GLU A 32 -1.23 -8.57 14.78
CA GLU A 32 -2.02 -8.20 13.60
C GLU A 32 -1.16 -7.33 12.69
N LYS A 33 -1.09 -7.71 11.41
CA LYS A 33 -0.37 -6.94 10.40
C LYS A 33 -1.17 -5.65 10.16
N PRO A 34 -0.54 -4.46 10.20
CA PRO A 34 -1.26 -3.22 9.93
C PRO A 34 -1.86 -3.27 8.53
N LEU A 35 -3.09 -2.76 8.41
CA LEU A 35 -3.80 -2.67 7.15
C LEU A 35 -3.05 -1.74 6.18
N GLY A 36 -3.09 -2.10 4.88
CA GLY A 36 -2.62 -1.21 3.83
C GLY A 36 -3.60 -0.04 3.61
N PRO A 37 -3.16 1.10 3.05
CA PRO A 37 -4.05 2.22 2.75
C PRO A 37 -5.22 1.85 1.81
N TRP A 38 -5.02 0.87 0.92
CA TRP A 38 -6.05 0.32 0.04
C TRP A 38 -7.09 -0.56 0.75
N GLN A 39 -6.87 -0.91 2.02
CA GLN A 39 -7.81 -1.70 2.82
C GLN A 39 -8.73 -0.81 3.67
N ILE A 40 -8.42 0.49 3.75
CA ILE A 40 -9.16 1.47 4.54
C ILE A 40 -10.22 2.11 3.65
N THR A 41 -11.49 1.98 4.05
CA THR A 41 -12.60 2.72 3.46
C THR A 41 -12.85 3.96 4.31
N PRO A 42 -12.73 5.18 3.74
CA PRO A 42 -13.02 6.39 4.49
C PRO A 42 -14.51 6.45 4.86
N GLU A 43 -14.80 7.01 6.03
CA GLU A 43 -16.18 7.29 6.40
C GLU A 43 -16.75 8.39 5.49
N PRO A 44 -18.02 8.27 5.05
CA PRO A 44 -18.67 9.32 4.28
C PRO A 44 -18.70 10.65 5.04
N TRP A 45 -18.55 11.76 4.30
CA TRP A 45 -18.75 13.08 4.88
C TRP A 45 -20.18 13.20 5.45
N PRO A 46 -20.37 13.79 6.64
CA PRO A 46 -21.68 13.79 7.31
C PRO A 46 -22.73 14.62 6.57
N GLU A 47 -22.31 15.61 5.77
CA GLU A 47 -23.18 16.52 5.04
C GLU A 47 -23.08 16.31 3.52
N PRO A 48 -24.10 16.70 2.74
CA PRO A 48 -24.01 16.68 1.29
C PRO A 48 -22.84 17.53 0.79
N VAL A 49 -21.99 16.95 -0.05
CA VAL A 49 -20.86 17.63 -0.68
C VAL A 49 -21.30 18.22 -2.01
N ASP A 50 -21.00 19.50 -2.26
CA ASP A 50 -21.17 20.10 -3.59
C ASP A 50 -20.15 19.51 -4.57
N GLY A 51 -20.63 18.63 -5.46
CA GLY A 51 -19.79 17.96 -6.45
C GLY A 51 -19.11 18.92 -7.43
N LYS A 52 -19.70 20.08 -7.74
CA LYS A 52 -19.08 21.07 -8.64
C LYS A 52 -17.91 21.77 -7.94
N ALA A 53 -18.09 22.14 -6.68
CA ALA A 53 -17.02 22.72 -5.88
C ALA A 53 -15.88 21.71 -5.68
N LEU A 54 -16.21 20.48 -5.29
CA LEU A 54 -15.24 19.39 -5.12
C LEU A 54 -14.44 19.12 -6.40
N LEU A 55 -15.11 19.03 -7.56
CA LEU A 55 -14.44 18.83 -8.84
C LEU A 55 -13.45 19.97 -9.14
N SER A 56 -13.88 21.21 -8.90
CA SER A 56 -13.04 22.41 -9.10
C SER A 56 -11.82 22.40 -8.18
N GLU A 57 -11.98 22.00 -6.92
CA GLU A 57 -10.91 21.91 -5.94
C GLU A 57 -9.89 20.81 -6.29
N LEU A 58 -10.37 19.63 -6.67
CA LEU A 58 -9.54 18.53 -7.13
C LEU A 58 -8.75 18.91 -8.40
N ALA A 59 -9.41 19.51 -9.39
CA ALA A 59 -8.75 19.98 -10.60
C ALA A 59 -7.71 21.07 -10.28
N GLY A 60 -8.03 21.97 -9.36
CA GLY A 60 -7.11 22.97 -8.83
C GLY A 60 -5.91 22.35 -8.13
N CYS A 61 -6.09 21.25 -7.38
CA CYS A 61 -5.01 20.51 -6.76
C CYS A 61 -4.00 20.02 -7.81
N PHE A 62 -4.47 19.32 -8.84
CA PHE A 62 -3.58 18.87 -9.92
C PHE A 62 -2.90 20.04 -10.64
N ALA A 63 -3.64 21.08 -10.99
CA ALA A 63 -3.10 22.25 -11.71
C ALA A 63 -2.07 23.06 -10.90
N ARG A 64 -2.14 23.03 -9.56
CA ARG A 64 -1.12 23.68 -8.70
C ARG A 64 0.22 22.96 -8.72
N HIS A 65 0.23 21.64 -8.93
CA HIS A 65 1.43 20.82 -8.85
C HIS A 65 1.96 20.35 -10.20
N LEU A 66 1.15 20.46 -11.27
CA LEU A 66 1.46 19.94 -12.59
C LEU A 66 1.12 20.96 -13.68
N VAL A 67 2.02 21.10 -14.65
CA VAL A 67 1.71 21.80 -15.91
C VAL A 67 1.01 20.79 -16.82
N LEU A 68 -0.28 20.99 -17.04
CA LEU A 68 -1.15 20.04 -17.73
C LEU A 68 -1.85 20.70 -18.93
N PRO A 69 -2.17 19.91 -19.99
CA PRO A 69 -2.99 20.40 -21.10
C PRO A 69 -4.36 20.89 -20.63
N ARG A 70 -4.98 21.76 -21.45
CA ARG A 70 -6.36 22.20 -21.26
C ARG A 70 -7.25 20.95 -21.10
N TYR A 71 -7.96 20.87 -19.98
CA TYR A 71 -8.83 19.75 -19.53
C TYR A 71 -8.17 18.60 -18.76
N ALA A 72 -6.87 18.35 -18.88
CA ALA A 72 -6.25 17.25 -18.13
C ALA A 72 -6.43 17.32 -16.59
N PRO A 73 -6.40 18.49 -15.92
CA PRO A 73 -6.71 18.56 -14.49
C PRO A 73 -8.15 18.14 -14.16
N HIS A 74 -9.11 18.46 -15.02
CA HIS A 74 -10.52 18.09 -14.82
C HIS A 74 -10.73 16.61 -15.09
N THR A 75 -10.07 16.04 -16.10
CA THR A 75 -10.07 14.60 -16.37
C THR A 75 -9.53 13.81 -15.19
N LEU A 76 -8.41 14.27 -14.61
CA LEU A 76 -7.84 13.67 -13.40
C LEU A 76 -8.81 13.76 -12.22
N ALA A 77 -9.40 14.94 -11.99
CA ALA A 77 -10.37 15.13 -10.92
C ALA A 77 -11.62 14.24 -11.07
N LEU A 78 -12.18 14.14 -12.26
CA LEU A 78 -13.31 13.24 -12.56
C LEU A 78 -12.93 11.78 -12.33
N TRP A 79 -11.72 11.38 -12.72
CA TRP A 79 -11.24 10.03 -12.49
C TRP A 79 -11.07 9.72 -10.99
N ILE A 80 -10.58 10.69 -10.20
CA ILE A 80 -10.56 10.57 -8.73
C ILE A 80 -11.98 10.39 -8.18
N MET A 81 -12.96 11.21 -8.59
CA MET A 81 -14.35 11.04 -8.13
C MET A 81 -14.92 9.67 -8.55
N HIS A 82 -14.62 9.22 -9.77
CA HIS A 82 -15.03 7.90 -10.25
C HIS A 82 -14.49 6.78 -9.36
N SER A 83 -13.27 6.90 -8.81
CA SER A 83 -12.68 5.90 -7.91
C SER A 83 -13.54 5.62 -6.66
N TYR A 84 -14.33 6.58 -6.19
CA TYR A 84 -15.24 6.39 -5.04
C TYR A 84 -16.57 5.73 -5.42
N THR A 85 -16.91 5.69 -6.71
CA THR A 85 -18.23 5.22 -7.19
C THR A 85 -18.16 3.87 -7.90
N TRP A 86 -17.00 3.52 -8.48
CA TRP A 86 -16.85 2.29 -9.24
C TRP A 86 -17.17 1.00 -8.46
N PRO A 87 -16.98 0.89 -7.12
CA PRO A 87 -17.37 -0.34 -6.41
C PRO A 87 -18.87 -0.66 -6.53
N SER A 88 -19.69 0.36 -6.80
CA SER A 88 -21.14 0.22 -7.07
C SER A 88 -21.47 0.17 -8.56
N GLY A 89 -20.49 0.46 -9.42
CA GLY A 89 -20.63 0.50 -10.88
C GLY A 89 -20.22 -0.80 -11.56
N ARG A 90 -20.59 -0.95 -12.83
CA ARG A 90 -20.17 -2.09 -13.68
C ARG A 90 -19.01 -1.76 -14.60
N ILE A 91 -18.55 -0.51 -14.60
CA ILE A 91 -17.54 0.01 -15.53
C ILE A 91 -16.42 0.60 -14.69
N ALA A 92 -15.20 0.14 -14.94
CA ALA A 92 -13.98 0.74 -14.43
C ALA A 92 -13.36 1.61 -15.54
N ALA A 93 -13.09 2.88 -15.24
CA ALA A 93 -12.39 3.76 -16.18
C ALA A 93 -10.87 3.63 -16.02
N TYR A 94 -10.17 3.31 -17.11
CA TYR A 94 -8.71 3.38 -17.18
C TYR A 94 -8.26 4.78 -17.59
N LEU A 95 -7.30 5.35 -16.84
CA LEU A 95 -6.67 6.62 -17.19
C LEU A 95 -5.17 6.41 -17.38
N ALA A 96 -4.69 6.63 -18.60
CA ALA A 96 -3.28 6.50 -18.94
C ALA A 96 -2.59 7.88 -18.95
N LEU A 97 -1.53 8.02 -18.15
CA LEU A 97 -0.66 9.19 -18.16
C LEU A 97 0.49 8.99 -19.15
N LEU A 98 0.22 9.35 -20.40
CA LEU A 98 1.18 9.22 -21.50
C LEU A 98 2.06 10.47 -21.58
N SER A 99 3.37 10.26 -21.73
CA SER A 99 4.31 11.32 -22.08
C SER A 99 5.55 10.68 -22.72
N PRO A 100 6.08 11.28 -23.79
CA PRO A 100 7.25 10.78 -24.51
C PRO A 100 8.56 10.94 -23.72
N GLU A 101 8.60 11.85 -22.75
CA GLU A 101 9.85 12.25 -22.07
C GLU A 101 9.89 11.81 -20.60
N LYS A 102 11.09 11.43 -20.14
CA LYS A 102 11.35 11.20 -18.70
C LYS A 102 11.21 12.52 -17.94
N ARG A 103 10.79 12.45 -16.66
CA ARG A 103 10.66 13.60 -15.73
C ARG A 103 9.61 14.65 -16.09
N CYS A 104 8.60 14.28 -16.86
CA CYS A 104 7.44 15.12 -17.19
C CYS A 104 6.37 15.25 -16.09
N GLY A 105 6.67 14.81 -14.86
CA GLY A 105 5.72 14.92 -13.72
C GLY A 105 4.75 13.75 -13.53
N LYS A 106 4.89 12.62 -14.27
CA LYS A 106 4.04 11.41 -14.07
C LYS A 106 4.06 10.91 -12.62
N THR A 107 5.24 10.80 -12.02
CA THR A 107 5.37 10.37 -10.62
C THR A 107 4.65 11.32 -9.68
N THR A 108 4.77 12.63 -9.89
CA THR A 108 4.03 13.64 -9.11
C THR A 108 2.52 13.45 -9.27
N ALA A 109 2.04 13.23 -10.49
CA ALA A 109 0.62 12.98 -10.77
C ALA A 109 0.11 11.70 -10.09
N LEU A 110 0.88 10.61 -10.16
CA LEU A 110 0.58 9.35 -9.48
C LEU A 110 0.58 9.52 -7.96
N SER A 111 1.51 10.28 -7.38
CA SER A 111 1.54 10.57 -5.94
C SER A 111 0.31 11.35 -5.48
N ILE A 112 -0.11 12.36 -6.24
CA ILE A 112 -1.33 13.13 -5.94
C ILE A 112 -2.56 12.21 -6.05
N ALA A 113 -2.62 11.40 -7.10
CA ALA A 113 -3.70 10.44 -7.28
C ALA A 113 -3.74 9.39 -6.15
N ALA A 114 -2.59 8.89 -5.70
CA ALA A 114 -2.49 7.94 -4.60
C ALA A 114 -3.02 8.51 -3.27
N ALA A 115 -2.85 9.82 -3.05
CA ALA A 115 -3.36 10.48 -1.86
C ALA A 115 -4.87 10.76 -1.92
N LEU A 116 -5.45 10.93 -3.12
CA LEU A 116 -6.83 11.37 -3.30
C LEU A 116 -7.80 10.24 -3.68
N ALA A 117 -7.32 9.20 -4.37
CA ALA A 117 -8.16 8.12 -4.88
C ALA A 117 -8.64 7.19 -3.76
N HIS A 118 -9.84 6.66 -3.94
CA HIS A 118 -10.43 5.70 -3.03
C HIS A 118 -9.61 4.40 -3.00
N ARG A 119 -9.19 3.94 -1.81
CA ARG A 119 -8.49 2.65 -1.63
C ARG A 119 -7.32 2.49 -2.61
N ALA A 120 -6.50 3.52 -2.77
CA ALA A 120 -5.42 3.55 -3.74
C ALA A 120 -4.32 2.51 -3.44
N LEU A 121 -3.95 1.72 -4.44
CA LEU A 121 -2.82 0.80 -4.40
C LEU A 121 -1.81 1.19 -5.48
N ALA A 122 -0.66 1.74 -5.06
CA ALA A 122 0.47 1.95 -5.94
C ALA A 122 1.17 0.61 -6.23
N ALA A 123 1.03 0.11 -7.45
CA ALA A 123 1.66 -1.11 -7.91
C ALA A 123 2.96 -0.75 -8.63
N SER A 124 4.08 -0.96 -7.95
CA SER A 124 5.42 -0.99 -8.54
C SER A 124 6.07 -2.34 -8.23
N ASN A 125 6.56 -3.05 -9.24
CA ASN A 125 7.22 -4.36 -9.10
C ASN A 125 6.42 -5.45 -8.35
N VAL A 126 5.08 -5.41 -8.41
CA VAL A 126 4.21 -6.45 -7.82
C VAL A 126 4.10 -7.63 -8.78
N THR A 127 4.18 -8.86 -8.27
CA THR A 127 4.01 -10.05 -9.12
C THR A 127 2.54 -10.18 -9.57
N PRO A 128 2.27 -10.73 -10.77
CA PRO A 128 0.89 -10.92 -11.25
C PRO A 128 0.02 -11.69 -10.25
N ALA A 129 0.54 -12.80 -9.71
CA ALA A 129 -0.16 -13.61 -8.73
C ALA A 129 -0.52 -12.84 -7.45
N ALA A 130 0.36 -11.95 -6.97
CA ALA A 130 0.04 -11.11 -5.82
C ALA A 130 -1.02 -10.06 -6.18
N LEU A 131 -0.94 -9.49 -7.39
CA LEU A 131 -1.90 -8.51 -7.87
C LEU A 131 -3.32 -9.11 -7.99
N PHE A 132 -3.46 -10.29 -8.60
CA PHE A 132 -4.73 -11.00 -8.70
C PHE A 132 -5.40 -11.20 -7.34
N ARG A 133 -4.64 -11.66 -6.34
CA ARG A 133 -5.16 -11.88 -4.99
C ARG A 133 -5.68 -10.60 -4.37
N VAL A 134 -4.93 -9.50 -4.49
CA VAL A 134 -5.33 -8.21 -3.93
C VAL A 134 -6.53 -7.63 -4.67
N ILE A 135 -6.62 -7.79 -5.99
CA ILE A 135 -7.80 -7.38 -6.78
C ILE A 135 -9.06 -8.13 -6.30
N GLU A 136 -8.97 -9.46 -6.16
CA GLU A 136 -10.10 -10.28 -5.74
C GLU A 136 -10.55 -9.97 -4.30
N GLN A 137 -9.59 -9.78 -3.39
CA GLN A 137 -9.86 -9.60 -1.96
C GLN A 137 -10.27 -8.17 -1.62
N ASP A 138 -9.49 -7.19 -2.08
CA ASP A 138 -9.55 -5.82 -1.60
C ASP A 138 -10.20 -4.85 -2.59
N LYS A 139 -10.32 -5.23 -3.87
CA LYS A 139 -10.85 -4.40 -4.96
C LYS A 139 -10.33 -2.95 -4.91
N PRO A 140 -9.01 -2.73 -4.96
CA PRO A 140 -8.42 -1.41 -4.81
C PRO A 140 -8.54 -0.58 -6.11
N THR A 141 -8.33 0.72 -6.01
CA THR A 141 -8.01 1.53 -7.18
C THR A 141 -6.52 1.42 -7.47
N MET A 142 -6.19 0.74 -8.58
CA MET A 142 -4.80 0.48 -8.94
C MET A 142 -4.14 1.68 -9.63
N LEU A 143 -2.93 2.00 -9.19
CA LEU A 143 -2.05 2.99 -9.77
C LEU A 143 -0.77 2.29 -10.20
N ILE A 144 -0.62 2.07 -11.50
CA ILE A 144 0.50 1.32 -12.06
C ILE A 144 1.55 2.31 -12.56
N ASP A 145 2.73 2.27 -11.96
CA ASP A 145 3.89 2.98 -12.51
C ASP A 145 4.58 2.09 -13.57
N GLU A 146 5.19 2.72 -14.58
CA GLU A 146 5.84 2.03 -15.71
C GLU A 146 4.93 1.00 -16.41
N ALA A 147 3.64 1.31 -16.53
CA ALA A 147 2.62 0.41 -17.11
C ALA A 147 3.02 -0.16 -18.48
N ASP A 148 3.71 0.61 -19.31
CA ASP A 148 4.18 0.15 -20.63
C ASP A 148 5.14 -1.05 -20.52
N SER A 149 6.07 -1.05 -19.57
CA SER A 149 6.97 -2.19 -19.34
C SER A 149 6.21 -3.32 -18.65
N PHE A 150 5.44 -2.98 -17.62
CA PHE A 150 4.67 -3.92 -16.82
C PHE A 150 3.71 -4.78 -17.66
N LEU A 151 3.05 -4.16 -18.65
CA LEU A 151 2.14 -4.84 -19.57
C LEU A 151 2.86 -5.49 -20.75
N ARG A 152 3.98 -4.95 -21.24
CA ARG A 152 4.70 -5.57 -22.36
C ARG A 152 5.28 -6.93 -21.98
N ASP A 153 5.82 -7.05 -20.78
CA ASP A 153 6.57 -8.24 -20.36
C ASP A 153 5.68 -9.31 -19.72
N ASN A 154 4.36 -9.08 -19.63
CA ASN A 154 3.46 -9.96 -18.88
C ASN A 154 2.08 -10.13 -19.52
N GLU A 155 1.85 -11.30 -20.11
CA GLU A 155 0.59 -11.63 -20.79
C GLU A 155 -0.59 -11.79 -19.81
N GLU A 156 -0.35 -12.38 -18.63
CA GLU A 156 -1.39 -12.54 -17.60
C GLU A 156 -1.93 -11.19 -17.13
N LEU A 157 -1.06 -10.18 -16.97
CA LEU A 157 -1.45 -8.83 -16.58
C LEU A 157 -2.26 -8.10 -17.65
N ARG A 158 -2.04 -8.39 -18.94
CA ARG A 158 -2.92 -7.87 -20.01
C ARG A 158 -4.33 -8.45 -19.90
N GLY A 159 -4.45 -9.70 -19.46
CA GLY A 159 -5.73 -10.35 -19.19
C GLY A 159 -6.55 -9.65 -18.09
N ILE A 160 -5.90 -8.97 -17.14
CA ILE A 160 -6.59 -8.19 -16.09
C ILE A 160 -7.26 -6.93 -16.64
N LEU A 161 -6.77 -6.40 -17.76
CA LEU A 161 -7.24 -5.15 -18.34
C LEU A 161 -8.30 -5.34 -19.45
N ASN A 162 -8.62 -6.58 -19.82
CA ASN A 162 -9.61 -6.94 -20.84
C ASN A 162 -10.89 -7.48 -20.21
#